data_AF-A0A7J2IVB3-F1
#
_entry.id   AF-A0A7J2IVB3-F1
#
_cell.length_a   1.000
_cell.length_b   1.000
_cell.length_c   1.000
_cell.angle_alpha   90.00
_cell.angle_beta   90.00
_cell.angle_gamma   90.00
#
_symmetry.space_group_name_H-M   'P 1'
#
loop_
_entity.id
_entity.type
_entity.pdbx_description
1 polymer ?
#
loop_
_entity_poly.entity_id
_entity_poly.type
_entity_poly.pdbx_seq_one_letter_code
_entity_poly.pdbx_strand_id
1 'polypeptide(L)'
;ELKKAIADVSLVGDFVKFSADNERLLLTAESDVSSASVEFSRTSEAVIDFDVKEPSAATFDTSMLEKMVKAGSALADVVTLEFSTNKPIKLDFRLPYEGKLIFYLAPRVEAE
;
A
#
# COMPACT_ATOMS: atom_id res chain seq x y z
N GLU A 1 8.93 -6.63 2.63
CA GLU A 1 8.66 -5.35 3.34
C GLU A 1 7.18 -4.92 3.32
N LEU A 2 6.54 -4.72 2.16
CA LEU A 2 5.12 -4.28 2.12
C LEU A 2 4.18 -5.14 3.00
N LYS A 3 4.28 -6.47 2.95
CA LYS A 3 3.48 -7.38 3.77
C LYS A 3 3.58 -7.08 5.28
N LYS A 4 4.80 -6.81 5.76
CA LYS A 4 5.04 -6.49 7.17
C LYS A 4 4.41 -5.14 7.50
N ALA A 5 4.67 -4.12 6.66
CA ALA A 5 4.09 -2.79 6.84
C ALA A 5 2.56 -2.80 6.94
N ILE A 6 1.89 -3.58 6.08
CA ILE A 6 0.42 -3.74 6.12
C ILE A 6 -0.04 -4.47 7.38
N ALA A 7 0.70 -5.49 7.82
CA ALA A 7 0.40 -6.18 9.08
C ALA A 7 0.61 -5.26 10.29
N ASP A 8 1.64 -4.42 10.28
CA ASP A 8 1.94 -3.52 11.40
C ASP A 8 0.85 -2.44 11.55
N VAL A 9 0.40 -1.85 10.43
CA VAL A 9 -0.68 -0.84 10.47
C VAL A 9 -2.06 -1.45 10.71
N SER A 10 -2.30 -2.72 10.32
CA SER A 10 -3.57 -3.41 10.60
C SER A 10 -3.77 -3.74 12.08
N LEU A 11 -2.69 -3.83 12.86
CA LEU A 11 -2.77 -3.95 14.32
C LEU A 11 -3.28 -2.68 15.01
N VAL A 12 -3.21 -1.53 14.33
CA VAL A 12 -3.61 -0.23 14.89
C VAL A 12 -5.01 0.16 14.44
N GLY A 13 -5.33 0.07 13.14
CA GLY A 13 -6.61 0.55 12.63
C GLY A 13 -7.17 -0.28 11.48
N ASP A 14 -8.49 -0.19 11.33
CA ASP A 14 -9.23 -0.80 10.21
C ASP A 14 -8.91 -0.14 8.86
N PHE A 15 -8.34 1.06 8.91
CA PHE A 15 -8.01 1.85 7.73
C PHE A 15 -6.59 2.36 7.78
N VAL A 16 -5.94 2.35 6.61
CA VAL A 16 -4.61 2.90 6.41
C VAL A 16 -4.65 3.96 5.31
N LYS A 17 -4.08 5.11 5.61
CA LYS A 17 -3.83 6.17 4.63
C LYS A 17 -2.48 5.95 3.98
N PHE A 18 -2.48 5.84 2.66
CA PHE A 18 -1.28 5.89 1.83
C PHE A 18 -1.10 7.34 1.39
N SER A 19 0.09 7.89 1.60
CA SER A 19 0.46 9.23 1.15
C SER A 19 1.81 9.15 0.44
N ALA A 20 1.89 9.58 -0.81
CA ALA A 20 3.13 9.63 -1.56
C ALA A 20 3.47 11.06 -1.96
N ASP A 21 4.74 11.42 -1.78
CA ASP A 21 5.37 12.63 -2.30
C ASP A 21 6.62 12.25 -3.10
N ASN A 22 7.42 13.22 -3.56
CA ASN A 22 8.59 12.94 -4.39
C ASN A 22 9.72 12.18 -3.67
N GLU A 23 9.68 12.10 -2.35
CA GLU A 23 10.73 11.53 -1.51
C GLU A 23 10.34 10.18 -0.92
N ARG A 24 9.05 9.97 -0.63
CA ARG A 24 8.61 8.78 0.12
C ARG A 24 7.16 8.41 -0.11
N LEU A 25 6.87 7.14 0.15
CA LEU A 25 5.54 6.62 0.45
C LEU A 25 5.40 6.42 1.95
N LEU A 26 4.36 6.99 2.54
CA LEU A 26 4.02 6.88 3.95
C LEU A 26 2.68 6.15 4.11
N LEU A 27 2.68 5.11 4.95
CA LEU A 27 1.48 4.41 5.41
C LEU A 27 1.20 4.85 6.84
N THR A 28 0.00 5.34 7.12
CA THR A 28 -0.41 5.76 8.45
C THR A 28 -1.75 5.14 8.82
N ALA A 29 -1.83 4.54 10.00
CA ALA A 29 -3.08 4.11 10.62
C ALA A 29 -3.21 4.73 12.01
N GLU A 30 -4.44 5.05 12.39
CA GLU A 30 -4.76 5.72 13.64
C GLU A 30 -6.02 5.09 14.23
N SER A 31 -6.04 4.98 15.55
CA SER A 31 -7.17 4.58 16.39
C SER A 31 -7.35 5.58 17.53
N ASP A 32 -8.37 5.40 18.36
CA ASP A 32 -8.66 6.29 19.49
C ASP A 32 -7.51 6.41 20.51
N VAL A 33 -6.60 5.42 20.56
CA VAL A 33 -5.56 5.31 21.62
C VAL A 33 -4.15 5.15 21.09
N SER A 34 -3.97 4.89 19.79
CA SER A 34 -2.66 4.62 19.20
C SER A 34 -2.60 4.98 17.71
N SER A 35 -1.39 5.23 17.23
CA SER A 35 -1.09 5.41 15.80
C SER A 35 0.15 4.60 15.41
N ALA A 36 0.21 4.18 14.14
CA ALA A 36 1.37 3.57 13.53
C ALA A 36 1.67 4.22 12.19
N SER A 37 2.95 4.35 11.88
CA SER A 37 3.42 4.85 10.60
C SER A 37 4.57 4.00 10.07
N VAL A 38 4.52 3.64 8.79
CA VAL A 38 5.61 2.95 8.09
C VAL A 38 5.99 3.77 6.86
N GLU A 39 7.29 4.04 6.72
CA GLU A 39 7.82 4.85 5.63
C GLU A 39 8.66 4.01 4.67
N PHE A 40 8.43 4.23 3.37
CA PHE A 40 9.26 3.75 2.27
C PHE A 40 9.85 4.97 1.56
N SER A 41 11.06 5.36 1.96
CA SER A 41 11.84 6.37 1.23
C SER A 41 12.19 5.85 -0.17
N ARG A 42 12.21 6.74 -1.17
CA ARG A 42 12.67 6.46 -2.53
C ARG A 42 14.08 5.86 -2.57
N THR A 43 14.93 6.16 -1.59
CA THR A 43 16.31 5.63 -1.51
C THR A 43 16.42 4.38 -0.65
N SER A 44 15.31 3.81 -0.18
CA SER A 44 15.30 2.58 0.61
C SER A 44 15.68 1.37 -0.25
N GLU A 45 16.43 0.43 0.31
CA GLU A 45 16.77 -0.84 -0.35
C GLU A 45 15.55 -1.68 -0.72
N ALA A 46 14.41 -1.45 -0.06
CA ALA A 46 13.15 -2.12 -0.35
C ALA A 46 12.43 -1.56 -1.59
N VAL A 47 12.90 -0.45 -2.15
CA VAL A 47 12.27 0.27 -3.27
C VAL A 47 13.11 0.08 -4.52
N ILE A 48 12.54 -0.61 -5.52
CA ILE A 48 13.22 -0.90 -6.79
C ILE A 48 13.08 0.29 -7.75
N ASP A 49 11.89 0.88 -7.80
CA ASP A 49 11.57 2.05 -8.62
C ASP A 49 10.52 2.90 -7.87
N PHE A 50 10.57 4.21 -8.07
CA PHE A 50 9.69 5.16 -7.40
C PHE A 50 9.45 6.37 -8.29
N ASP A 51 8.23 6.48 -8.82
CA ASP A 51 7.78 7.61 -9.64
C ASP A 51 6.53 8.24 -9.04
N VAL A 52 6.56 9.56 -8.87
CA VAL A 52 5.45 10.36 -8.35
C VAL A 52 5.30 11.58 -9.25
N LYS A 53 4.16 11.63 -9.95
CA LYS A 53 3.82 12.75 -10.85
C LYS A 53 3.24 13.94 -10.09
N GLU A 54 2.45 13.64 -9.07
CA GLU A 54 1.84 14.60 -8.18
C GLU A 54 1.69 13.98 -6.78
N PRO A 55 1.81 14.77 -5.69
CA PRO A 55 1.52 14.28 -4.35
C PRO A 55 0.11 13.68 -4.28
N SER A 56 0.01 12.48 -3.74
CA SER A 56 -1.25 11.74 -3.74
C SER A 56 -1.54 11.06 -2.43
N ALA A 57 -2.83 10.99 -2.06
CA ALA A 57 -3.25 10.36 -0.83
C ALA A 57 -4.60 9.63 -0.96
N ALA A 58 -4.67 8.41 -0.45
CA ALA A 58 -5.90 7.62 -0.43
C ALA A 58 -5.93 6.68 0.78
N THR A 59 -7.13 6.43 1.30
CA THR A 59 -7.35 5.56 2.46
C THR A 59 -7.95 4.24 2.03
N PHE A 60 -7.50 3.13 2.61
CA PHE A 60 -7.92 1.78 2.23
C PHE A 60 -8.19 0.92 3.46
N ASP A 61 -9.03 -0.11 3.30
CA ASP A 61 -9.31 -1.12 4.32
C ASP A 61 -8.07 -2.01 4.55
N THR A 62 -7.57 -2.07 5.78
CA THR A 62 -6.36 -2.82 6.13
C THR A 62 -6.56 -4.32 6.00
N SER A 63 -7.75 -4.83 6.35
CA SER A 63 -8.07 -6.26 6.27
C SER A 63 -8.07 -6.78 4.83
N MET A 64 -8.52 -5.95 3.88
CA MET A 64 -8.51 -6.29 2.45
C MET A 64 -7.10 -6.24 1.88
N LEU A 65 -6.32 -5.20 2.21
CA LEU A 65 -4.91 -5.12 1.82
C LEU A 65 -4.11 -6.31 2.35
N GLU A 66 -4.32 -6.71 3.61
CA GLU A 66 -3.62 -7.85 4.20
C GLU A 66 -3.92 -9.15 3.44
N LYS A 67 -5.19 -9.40 3.10
CA LYS A 67 -5.59 -10.57 2.30
C LYS A 67 -4.93 -10.57 0.92
N MET A 68 -4.95 -9.44 0.22
CA MET A 68 -4.37 -9.28 -1.12
C MET A 68 -2.86 -9.49 -1.09
N VAL A 69 -2.16 -8.83 -0.16
CA VAL A 69 -0.71 -8.92 -0.04
C VAL A 69 -0.28 -10.30 0.44
N LYS A 70 -1.03 -10.97 1.32
CA LYS A 70 -0.77 -12.35 1.72
C LYS A 70 -0.87 -13.31 0.54
N ALA A 71 -1.87 -13.15 -0.33
CA ALA A 71 -2.02 -13.98 -1.52
C ALA A 71 -0.91 -13.70 -2.55
N GLY A 72 -0.62 -12.43 -2.84
CA GLY A 72 0.39 -12.05 -3.84
C GLY A 72 1.81 -12.40 -3.41
N SER A 73 2.17 -12.17 -2.14
CA SER A 73 3.53 -12.47 -1.62
C SER A 73 3.84 -13.96 -1.52
N ALA A 74 2.84 -14.84 -1.60
CA ALA A 74 3.06 -16.28 -1.70
C ALA A 74 3.51 -16.71 -3.11
N LEU A 75 3.37 -15.82 -4.10
CA LEU A 75 3.55 -16.12 -5.52
C LEU A 75 4.62 -15.24 -6.20
N ALA A 76 4.90 -14.06 -5.65
CA ALA A 76 5.89 -13.12 -6.18
C ALA A 76 6.65 -12.39 -5.07
N ASP A 77 7.93 -12.13 -5.33
CA ASP A 77 8.80 -11.33 -4.45
C ASP A 77 8.64 -9.82 -4.67
N VAL A 78 8.19 -9.41 -5.86
CA VAL A 78 8.07 -8.01 -6.28
C VAL A 78 6.62 -7.67 -6.55
N VAL A 79 6.20 -6.50 -6.08
CA VAL A 79 4.88 -5.92 -6.34
C VAL A 79 5.05 -4.48 -6.81
N THR A 80 4.30 -4.10 -7.84
CA THR A 80 4.14 -2.71 -8.25
C THR A 80 2.86 -2.15 -7.63
N LEU A 81 3.00 -1.04 -6.93
CA LEU A 81 1.90 -0.28 -6.35
C LEU A 81 1.63 0.95 -7.22
N GLU A 82 0.38 1.12 -7.64
CA GLU A 82 -0.06 2.32 -8.34
C GLU A 82 -1.35 2.83 -7.69
N PHE A 83 -1.36 4.10 -7.28
CA PHE A 83 -2.54 4.76 -6.75
C PHE A 83 -2.52 6.25 -7.10
N SER A 84 -3.63 6.91 -6.83
CA SER A 84 -3.79 8.37 -6.94
C SER A 84 -4.82 8.80 -5.89
N THR A 85 -4.95 10.11 -5.68
CA THR A 85 -5.81 10.66 -4.64
C THR A 85 -7.25 10.20 -4.79
N ASN A 86 -7.76 9.52 -3.76
CA ASN A 86 -9.11 8.94 -3.74
C ASN A 86 -9.47 8.12 -4.99
N LYS A 87 -8.49 7.41 -5.57
CA LYS A 87 -8.70 6.42 -6.63
C LYS A 87 -8.32 5.01 -6.17
N PRO A 88 -8.80 3.95 -6.85
CA PRO A 88 -8.42 2.58 -6.51
C PRO A 88 -6.91 2.39 -6.54
N ILE A 89 -6.40 1.65 -5.57
CA ILE A 89 -5.02 1.17 -5.58
C ILE A 89 -4.95 -0.11 -6.41
N LYS A 90 -3.92 -0.21 -7.24
CA LYS A 90 -3.56 -1.40 -8.00
C LYS A 90 -2.32 -2.03 -7.38
N LEU A 91 -2.40 -3.34 -7.11
CA LEU A 91 -1.27 -4.17 -6.71
C LEU A 91 -0.99 -5.17 -7.84
N ASP A 92 0.11 -4.99 -8.57
CA ASP A 92 0.53 -5.86 -9.66
C ASP A 92 1.70 -6.75 -9.20
N PHE A 93 1.40 -8.02 -8.92
CA PHE A 93 2.38 -9.04 -8.58
C PHE A 93 2.82 -9.76 -9.86
N ARG A 94 4.10 -9.61 -10.22
CA ARG A 94 4.69 -10.25 -11.40
C ARG A 94 5.14 -11.67 -11.08
N LEU A 95 4.55 -12.64 -11.75
CA LEU A 95 4.84 -14.07 -11.58
C LEU A 95 5.87 -14.56 -12.61
N PRO A 96 6.51 -15.72 -12.37
CA PRO A 96 7.29 -16.41 -13.40
C PRO A 96 6.47 -16.67 -14.68
N TYR A 97 7.16 -16.84 -15.81
CA TYR A 97 6.56 -17.16 -17.11
C TYR A 97 5.49 -16.14 -17.58
N GLU A 98 5.71 -14.86 -17.31
CA GLU A 98 4.84 -13.74 -17.72
C GLU A 98 3.43 -13.73 -17.10
N GLY A 99 3.18 -14.57 -16.08
CA GLY A 99 1.95 -14.52 -15.31
C GLY A 99 1.82 -13.22 -14.51
N LYS A 100 0.58 -12.77 -14.30
CA LYS A 100 0.27 -11.60 -13.47
C LYS A 100 -0.89 -11.87 -12.53
N LEU A 101 -0.76 -11.40 -11.31
CA LEU A 101 -1.85 -11.31 -10.34
C LEU A 101 -2.05 -9.85 -9.99
N ILE A 102 -3.19 -9.29 -10.43
CA ILE A 102 -3.50 -7.88 -10.27
C ILE A 102 -4.72 -7.75 -9.36
N PHE A 103 -4.56 -7.02 -8.26
CA PHE A 103 -5.66 -6.63 -7.39
C PHE A 103 -5.98 -5.16 -7.57
N TYR A 104 -7.27 -4.85 -7.46
CA TYR A 104 -7.77 -3.48 -7.32
C TYR A 104 -8.55 -3.37 -6.03
N LEU A 105 -8.27 -2.34 -5.25
CA LEU A 105 -9.02 -2.02 -4.04
C LEU A 105 -9.50 -0.58 -4.12
N ALA A 106 -10.82 -0.40 -3.99
CA ALA A 106 -11.42 0.92 -3.95
C ALA A 106 -10.97 1.67 -2.68
N PRO A 107 -10.75 2.99 -2.78
CA PRO A 107 -10.45 3.81 -1.62
C PRO A 107 -11.71 3.95 -0.78
N ARG A 108 -11.53 4.11 0.53
CA ARG A 108 -12.58 4.67 1.39
C ARG A 108 -12.72 6.14 1.04
N VAL A 109 -13.89 6.51 0.56
CA VAL A 109 -14.29 7.91 0.41
C VAL A 109 -15.16 8.20 1.63
N GLU A 110 -14.68 9.03 2.55
CA GLU A 110 -15.60 9.60 3.53
C GLU A 110 -16.51 10.56 2.76
N ALA A 111 -17.82 10.29 2.80
CA ALA A 111 -18.79 11.29 2.40
C ALA A 111 -18.67 12.42 3.43
N GLU A 112 -18.32 13.62 2.98
CA GLU A 112 -18.61 14.84 3.73
C GLU A 112 -20.09 14.90 4.13
#